data_AF-A0A928XUJ6-F1
#
_entry.id   AF-A0A928XUJ6-F1
#
_cell.length_a   1.000
_cell.length_b   1.000
_cell.length_c   1.000
_cell.angle_alpha   90.00
_cell.angle_beta   90.00
_cell.angle_gamma   90.00
#
_symmetry.space_group_name_H-M   'P 1'
#
loop_
_entity.id
_entity.type
_entity.pdbx_description
1 polymer ?
#
loop_
_entity_poly.entity_id
_entity_poly.type
_entity_poly.pdbx_seq_one_letter_code
_entity_poly.pdbx_strand_id
1 'polypeptide(L)'
;MNPQRASLPRLPLLVLTSCALLAALPGAALAQAFSGNLLLVAKGEVEVYHNGRKIVLRDKADDQQHFRVKLPERSFSAGDVIVLRVRSPYVYRAISAAVNLAKKEGQIPIKKEHWRFLGANTDPRKITAATLQASQEMPASAEPDGNGEAEREKLGFLPASGNGSDWVKTADNLKSPYCIGFLITQEMLDTRQPVK
;
A
#
# COMPACT_ATOMS: atom_id res chain seq x y z
N MET A 1 21.77 70.45 -52.95
CA MET A 1 22.42 69.15 -52.66
C MET A 1 22.19 68.83 -51.19
N ASN A 2 21.45 67.75 -50.92
CA ASN A 2 21.44 67.01 -49.63
C ASN A 2 22.72 66.15 -49.55
N PRO A 3 23.04 65.40 -48.47
CA PRO A 3 22.68 65.43 -47.03
C PRO A 3 23.98 65.43 -46.14
N GLN A 4 24.01 65.38 -44.79
CA GLN A 4 23.91 64.16 -43.97
C GLN A 4 24.09 64.47 -42.47
N ARG A 5 23.19 63.90 -41.66
CA ARG A 5 23.36 63.59 -40.22
C ARG A 5 24.26 62.37 -40.06
N ALA A 6 25.03 62.30 -38.98
CA ALA A 6 25.49 61.04 -38.35
C ALA A 6 25.74 61.33 -36.85
N SER A 7 24.81 60.99 -35.95
CA SER A 7 24.59 59.68 -35.32
C SER A 7 25.68 59.28 -34.32
N LEU A 8 25.38 59.53 -33.04
CA LEU A 8 26.11 59.02 -31.87
C LEU A 8 26.08 57.47 -31.82
N PRO A 9 27.17 56.79 -31.46
CA PRO A 9 27.17 55.35 -31.28
C PRO A 9 26.46 54.96 -29.97
N ARG A 10 25.41 54.14 -30.09
CA ARG A 10 24.74 53.44 -28.99
C ARG A 10 25.57 52.22 -28.59
N LEU A 11 25.94 52.14 -27.31
CA LEU A 11 26.47 50.92 -26.68
C LEU A 11 25.30 49.94 -26.41
N PRO A 12 25.45 48.64 -26.70
CA PRO A 12 24.39 47.66 -26.49
C PRO A 12 24.32 47.24 -25.01
N LEU A 13 23.12 47.38 -24.44
CA LEU A 13 22.74 46.82 -23.15
C LEU A 13 22.56 45.29 -23.33
N LEU A 14 23.46 44.52 -22.74
CA LEU A 14 23.41 43.07 -22.72
C LEU A 14 22.36 42.64 -21.68
N VAL A 15 21.13 42.39 -22.14
CA VAL A 15 20.05 41.83 -21.32
C VAL A 15 20.40 40.37 -21.05
N LEU A 16 20.87 40.06 -19.83
CA LEU A 16 20.90 38.70 -19.32
C LEU A 16 19.45 38.20 -19.22
N THR A 17 19.03 37.41 -20.20
CA THR A 17 17.81 36.61 -20.11
C THR A 17 18.03 35.52 -19.08
N SER A 18 17.55 35.77 -17.85
CA SER A 18 17.31 34.74 -16.84
C SER A 18 16.28 33.74 -17.37
N CYS A 19 16.75 32.70 -18.07
CA CYS A 19 15.97 31.49 -18.26
C CYS A 19 15.78 30.86 -16.88
N ALA A 20 14.67 31.18 -16.23
CA ALA A 20 14.13 30.37 -15.15
C ALA A 20 13.76 29.00 -15.77
N LEU A 21 14.69 28.04 -15.69
CA LEU A 21 14.32 26.63 -15.73
C LEU A 21 13.40 26.41 -14.52
N LEU A 22 12.08 26.51 -14.74
CA LEU A 22 11.15 25.70 -13.97
C LEU A 22 11.57 24.26 -14.25
N ALA A 23 12.34 23.68 -13.32
CA ALA A 23 12.45 22.25 -13.21
C ALA A 23 11.02 21.75 -12.94
N ALA A 24 10.36 21.29 -14.00
CA ALA A 24 9.17 20.47 -13.89
C ALA A 24 9.59 19.25 -13.08
N LEU A 25 9.26 19.25 -11.78
CA LEU A 25 9.31 18.06 -10.96
C LEU A 25 8.54 16.98 -11.74
N PRO A 26 9.17 15.85 -12.09
CA PRO A 26 8.46 14.79 -12.80
C PRO A 26 7.30 14.33 -11.92
N GLY A 27 6.10 14.60 -12.44
CA GLY A 27 4.79 14.14 -12.02
C GLY A 27 4.71 13.42 -10.69
N ALA A 28 4.52 14.17 -9.61
CA ALA A 28 3.47 13.79 -8.67
C ALA A 28 2.14 14.02 -9.40
N ALA A 29 1.78 13.10 -10.31
CA ALA A 29 0.37 12.96 -10.66
C ALA A 29 -0.35 12.82 -9.33
N LEU A 30 -1.25 13.75 -8.99
CA LEU A 30 -2.04 13.66 -7.78
C LEU A 30 -2.76 12.31 -7.85
N ALA A 31 -2.28 11.34 -7.07
CA ALA A 31 -2.85 10.01 -7.06
C ALA A 31 -4.33 10.15 -6.75
N GLN A 32 -5.18 9.65 -7.65
CA GLN A 32 -6.62 9.78 -7.47
C GLN A 32 -7.02 9.00 -6.24
N ALA A 33 -7.53 9.72 -5.25
CA ALA A 33 -8.01 9.09 -4.02
C ALA A 33 -9.29 8.30 -4.31
N PHE A 34 -9.38 7.10 -3.76
CA PHE A 34 -10.55 6.22 -3.86
C PHE A 34 -10.99 5.79 -2.45
N SER A 35 -12.23 5.32 -2.32
CA SER A 35 -12.78 4.88 -1.04
C SER A 35 -12.91 3.36 -0.99
N GLY A 36 -12.65 2.76 0.17
CA GLY A 36 -12.83 1.31 0.35
C GLY A 36 -12.61 0.83 1.78
N ASN A 37 -12.75 -0.47 1.97
CA ASN A 37 -12.45 -1.18 3.21
C ASN A 37 -11.21 -2.07 3.01
N LEU A 38 -10.26 -2.04 3.94
CA LEU A 38 -9.26 -3.09 4.01
C LEU A 38 -9.89 -4.32 4.66
N LEU A 39 -9.94 -5.42 3.92
CA LEU A 39 -10.26 -6.75 4.43
C LEU A 39 -8.96 -7.42 4.87
N LEU A 40 -8.93 -8.00 6.06
CA LEU A 40 -7.76 -8.66 6.61
C LEU A 40 -8.18 -9.93 7.38
N VAL A 41 -7.55 -11.05 7.00
CA VAL A 41 -7.54 -12.28 7.80
C VAL A 41 -6.11 -12.59 8.17
N ALA A 42 -5.87 -12.84 9.46
CA ALA A 42 -4.57 -13.25 9.96
C ALA A 42 -4.74 -14.24 11.11
N LYS A 43 -3.80 -15.17 11.29
CA LYS A 43 -3.77 -16.02 12.49
C LYS A 43 -2.83 -15.42 13.53
N GLY A 44 -3.36 -14.62 14.45
CA GLY A 44 -2.61 -13.92 15.52
C GLY A 44 -3.02 -12.45 15.69
N GLU A 45 -2.54 -11.81 16.75
CA GLU A 45 -2.86 -10.40 17.02
C GLU A 45 -2.24 -9.49 15.96
N VAL A 46 -3.05 -8.60 15.36
CA VAL A 46 -2.56 -7.62 14.38
C VAL A 46 -2.90 -6.19 14.79
N GLU A 47 -1.90 -5.32 14.68
CA GLU A 47 -2.10 -3.88 14.59
C GLU A 47 -1.95 -3.45 13.13
N VAL A 48 -2.88 -2.64 12.64
CA VAL A 48 -2.83 -2.12 11.27
C VAL A 48 -2.45 -0.65 11.29
N TYR A 49 -1.56 -0.26 10.40
CA TYR A 49 -1.10 1.10 10.20
C TYR A 49 -1.30 1.50 8.74
N HIS A 50 -1.79 2.71 8.52
CA HIS A 50 -1.88 3.33 7.20
C HIS A 50 -1.10 4.64 7.21
N ASN A 51 -0.07 4.74 6.36
CA ASN A 51 0.84 5.89 6.29
C ASN A 51 1.39 6.24 7.69
N GLY A 52 1.85 5.21 8.41
CA GLY A 52 2.39 5.33 9.78
C GLY A 52 1.36 5.59 10.89
N ARG A 53 0.08 5.81 10.56
CA ARG A 53 -0.98 6.03 11.56
C ARG A 53 -1.68 4.73 11.92
N LYS A 54 -1.68 4.40 13.22
CA LYS A 54 -2.40 3.22 13.75
C LYS A 54 -3.89 3.36 13.51
N ILE A 55 -4.51 2.31 12.99
CA ILE A 55 -5.96 2.23 12.81
C ILE A 55 -6.54 1.52 14.03
N VAL A 56 -7.60 2.11 14.60
CA VAL A 56 -8.34 1.50 15.71
C VAL A 56 -9.26 0.42 15.16
N LEU A 57 -9.03 -0.81 15.59
CA LEU A 57 -9.77 -1.99 15.14
C LEU A 57 -10.87 -2.27 16.17
N ARG A 58 -12.13 -2.12 15.77
CA ARG A 58 -13.30 -2.26 16.67
C ARG A 58 -13.93 -3.66 16.66
N ASP A 59 -13.88 -4.33 15.52
CA ASP A 59 -14.38 -5.71 15.36
C ASP A 59 -13.21 -6.70 15.42
N LYS A 60 -12.90 -7.21 16.61
CA LYS A 60 -12.01 -8.37 16.79
C LYS A 60 -12.87 -9.56 17.14
N ALA A 61 -12.82 -10.61 16.33
CA ALA A 61 -13.35 -11.91 16.74
C ALA A 61 -12.34 -12.54 17.72
N ASP A 62 -12.83 -12.93 18.90
CA ASP A 62 -12.01 -13.41 20.01
C ASP A 62 -12.06 -14.95 20.10
N ASP A 63 -12.13 -15.63 18.95
CA ASP A 63 -12.01 -17.10 18.90
C ASP A 63 -10.53 -17.54 19.00
N GLN A 64 -9.75 -16.87 19.85
CA GLN A 64 -8.38 -17.15 20.33
C GLN A 64 -7.29 -17.46 19.28
N GLN A 65 -7.61 -17.74 18.02
CA GLN A 65 -6.65 -18.17 17.01
C GLN A 65 -6.74 -17.33 15.73
N HIS A 66 -7.94 -16.87 15.34
CA HIS A 66 -8.14 -16.23 14.04
C HIS A 66 -8.52 -14.75 14.19
N PHE A 67 -7.61 -13.88 13.77
CA PHE A 67 -7.83 -12.45 13.75
C PHE A 67 -8.49 -12.03 12.45
N ARG A 68 -9.79 -11.76 12.55
CA ARG A 68 -10.59 -11.21 11.46
C ARG A 68 -10.82 -9.73 11.68
N VAL A 69 -10.49 -8.89 10.70
CA VAL A 69 -10.84 -7.47 10.73
C VAL A 69 -11.27 -6.99 9.36
N LYS A 70 -12.48 -6.45 9.29
CA LYS A 70 -12.89 -5.51 8.25
C LYS A 70 -12.65 -4.11 8.77
N LEU A 71 -11.71 -3.40 8.17
CA LEU A 71 -11.45 -2.02 8.58
C LEU A 71 -12.60 -1.12 8.10
N PRO A 72 -12.99 -0.09 8.89
CA PRO A 72 -13.95 0.91 8.46
C PRO A 72 -13.59 1.51 7.11
N GLU A 73 -14.57 2.07 6.40
CA GLU A 73 -14.33 2.68 5.08
C GLU A 73 -13.39 3.88 5.21
N ARG A 74 -12.47 4.02 4.25
CA ARG A 74 -11.39 5.03 4.27
C ARG A 74 -11.02 5.44 2.86
N SER A 75 -10.45 6.63 2.76
CA SER A 75 -9.76 7.06 1.56
C SER A 75 -8.37 6.43 1.48
N PHE A 76 -8.06 5.89 0.30
CA PHE A 76 -6.76 5.37 -0.12
C PHE A 76 -6.32 6.07 -1.41
N SER A 77 -5.04 5.99 -1.74
CA SER A 77 -4.43 6.54 -2.95
C SER A 77 -3.28 5.64 -3.39
N ALA A 78 -2.93 5.67 -4.67
CA ALA A 78 -1.67 5.08 -5.11
C ALA A 78 -0.49 5.76 -4.36
N GLY A 79 0.44 4.95 -3.85
CA GLY A 79 1.51 5.38 -2.96
C GLY A 79 1.23 5.18 -1.47
N ASP A 80 -0.01 4.81 -1.10
CA ASP A 80 -0.35 4.54 0.29
C ASP A 80 0.30 3.27 0.83
N VAL A 81 0.79 3.36 2.06
CA VAL A 81 1.55 2.35 2.77
C VAL A 81 0.65 1.68 3.80
N ILE A 82 0.44 0.37 3.65
CA ILE A 82 -0.26 -0.44 4.64
C ILE A 82 0.74 -1.36 5.32
N VAL A 83 0.79 -1.27 6.65
CA VAL A 83 1.69 -2.07 7.49
C VAL A 83 0.89 -2.81 8.55
N LEU A 84 1.20 -4.08 8.69
CA LEU A 84 0.71 -4.95 9.74
C LEU A 84 1.85 -5.21 10.72
N ARG A 85 1.63 -4.88 11.99
CA ARG A 85 2.47 -5.39 13.07
C ARG A 85 1.78 -6.61 13.65
N VAL A 86 2.38 -7.77 13.45
CA VAL A 86 1.76 -9.07 13.74
C VAL A 86 2.47 -9.72 14.92
N ARG A 87 1.68 -10.29 15.82
CA ARG A 87 2.14 -11.16 16.91
C ARG A 87 1.32 -12.45 16.86
N SER A 88 1.94 -13.51 16.36
CA SER A 88 1.31 -14.84 16.33
C SER A 88 2.11 -15.81 17.20
N PRO A 89 1.53 -16.30 18.32
CA PRO A 89 2.13 -17.38 19.10
C PRO A 89 1.99 -18.74 18.40
N TYR A 90 1.24 -18.81 17.29
CA TYR A 90 0.89 -20.06 16.62
C TYR A 90 1.87 -20.40 15.47
N VAL A 91 1.94 -21.69 15.17
CA VAL A 91 2.77 -22.25 14.08
C VAL A 91 2.20 -21.89 12.70
N TYR A 92 0.88 -21.70 12.63
CA TYR A 92 0.21 -21.22 11.43
C TYR A 92 0.09 -19.70 11.46
N ARG A 93 0.68 -19.02 10.49
CA ARG A 93 0.84 -17.55 10.44
C ARG A 93 0.37 -16.98 9.12
N ALA A 94 -0.64 -17.63 8.55
CA ALA A 94 -1.21 -17.25 7.28
C ALA A 94 -1.89 -15.88 7.43
N ILE A 95 -1.60 -14.99 6.49
CA ILE A 95 -2.16 -13.66 6.38
C ILE A 95 -2.70 -13.51 4.96
N SER A 96 -3.86 -12.92 4.82
CA SER A 96 -4.38 -12.45 3.53
C SER A 96 -5.06 -11.11 3.70
N ALA A 97 -4.92 -10.24 2.71
CA ALA A 97 -5.52 -8.91 2.70
C ALA A 97 -6.10 -8.59 1.34
N ALA A 98 -7.13 -7.76 1.30
CA ALA A 98 -7.73 -7.22 0.07
C ALA A 98 -8.26 -5.82 0.35
N VAL A 99 -8.35 -4.95 -0.66
CA VAL A 99 -9.07 -3.67 -0.52
C VAL A 99 -10.38 -3.78 -1.28
N ASN A 100 -11.49 -3.84 -0.56
CA ASN A 100 -12.82 -3.83 -1.15
C ASN A 100 -13.25 -2.39 -1.42
N LEU A 101 -13.44 -2.04 -2.70
CA LEU A 101 -13.77 -0.68 -3.09
C LEU A 101 -15.23 -0.36 -2.72
N ALA A 102 -15.47 0.90 -2.39
CA ALA A 102 -16.82 1.39 -2.11
C ALA A 102 -17.74 1.20 -3.32
N LYS A 103 -19.06 1.22 -3.07
CA LYS A 103 -20.10 1.14 -4.12
C LYS A 103 -19.98 -0.07 -5.07
N LYS A 104 -19.33 -1.15 -4.63
CA LYS A 104 -19.09 -2.37 -5.42
C LYS A 104 -18.25 -2.13 -6.69
N GLU A 105 -17.36 -1.14 -6.67
CA GLU A 105 -16.47 -0.82 -7.81
C GLU A 105 -15.37 -1.88 -8.06
N GLY A 106 -15.30 -2.89 -7.20
CA GLY A 106 -14.40 -4.03 -7.32
C GLY A 106 -13.64 -4.29 -6.02
N GLN A 107 -12.65 -5.16 -6.13
CA GLN A 107 -11.74 -5.51 -5.05
C GLN A 107 -10.31 -5.56 -5.59
N ILE A 108 -9.39 -4.96 -4.86
CA ILE A 108 -7.95 -5.04 -5.14
C ILE A 108 -7.41 -6.25 -4.37
N PRO A 109 -7.07 -7.36 -5.07
CA PRO A 109 -6.42 -8.48 -4.42
C PRO A 109 -4.98 -8.11 -4.05
N ILE A 110 -4.54 -8.49 -2.85
CA ILE A 110 -3.13 -8.36 -2.46
C ILE A 110 -2.44 -9.70 -2.73
N LYS A 111 -1.61 -9.72 -3.78
CA LYS A 111 -0.82 -10.87 -4.20
C LYS A 111 0.47 -10.97 -3.44
N LYS A 112 1.08 -12.15 -3.42
CA LYS A 112 2.33 -12.44 -2.71
C LYS A 112 3.44 -11.43 -3.05
N GLU A 113 3.59 -11.12 -4.34
CA GLU A 113 4.59 -10.20 -4.88
C GLU A 113 4.39 -8.74 -4.44
N HIS A 114 3.23 -8.38 -3.91
CA HIS A 114 2.97 -7.05 -3.35
C HIS A 114 3.45 -6.92 -1.90
N TRP A 115 3.62 -8.05 -1.20
CA TRP A 115 4.00 -8.06 0.22
C TRP A 115 5.51 -7.91 0.40
N ARG A 116 5.89 -7.26 1.50
CA ARG A 116 7.27 -7.15 1.96
C ARG A 116 7.34 -7.45 3.44
N PHE A 117 8.29 -8.29 3.81
CA PHE A 117 8.73 -8.42 5.19
C PHE A 117 9.63 -7.25 5.55
N LEU A 118 9.44 -6.72 6.75
CA LEU A 118 10.05 -5.46 7.20
C LEU A 118 10.82 -5.62 8.51
N GLY A 119 11.06 -6.86 8.93
CA GLY A 119 11.85 -7.18 10.11
C GLY A 119 11.03 -7.34 11.40
N ALA A 120 11.67 -7.97 12.38
CA ALA A 120 11.21 -8.02 13.76
C ALA A 120 11.50 -6.67 14.46
N ASN A 121 10.62 -6.26 15.37
CA ASN A 121 10.78 -5.04 16.18
C ASN A 121 10.91 -3.70 15.44
N THR A 122 10.66 -3.67 14.12
CA THR A 122 10.56 -2.42 13.36
C THR A 122 9.38 -1.59 13.85
N ASP A 123 9.58 -0.28 14.02
CA ASP A 123 8.50 0.64 14.36
C ASP A 123 7.59 0.85 13.14
N PRO A 124 6.34 0.34 13.14
CA PRO A 124 5.44 0.43 11.99
C PRO A 124 5.07 1.88 11.64
N ARG A 125 5.27 2.84 12.56
CA ARG A 125 4.97 4.26 12.34
C ARG A 125 5.99 4.96 11.45
N LYS A 126 7.19 4.38 11.32
CA LYS A 126 8.31 4.95 10.56
C LYS A 126 8.47 4.34 9.17
N ILE A 127 7.65 3.36 8.82
CA ILE A 127 7.72 2.67 7.53
C ILE A 127 7.10 3.55 6.45
N THR A 128 7.86 3.79 5.39
CA THR A 128 7.47 4.62 4.24
C THR A 128 7.38 3.79 2.97
N ALA A 129 6.88 4.39 1.87
CA ALA A 129 6.88 3.75 0.56
C ALA A 129 8.29 3.37 0.11
N ALA A 130 9.27 4.26 0.34
CA ALA A 130 10.67 4.00 0.06
C ALA A 130 11.22 2.80 0.85
N THR A 131 10.82 2.66 2.12
CA THR A 131 11.18 1.50 2.96
C THR A 131 10.64 0.19 2.38
N LEU A 132 9.36 0.18 1.96
CA LEU A 132 8.74 -0.98 1.33
C LEU A 132 9.43 -1.34 0.00
N GLN A 133 9.67 -0.34 -0.85
CA GLN A 133 10.30 -0.53 -2.15
C GLN A 133 11.76 -0.99 -2.05
N ALA A 134 12.48 -0.57 -1.01
CA ALA A 134 13.85 -1.01 -0.75
C ALA A 134 13.91 -2.44 -0.18
N SER A 135 12.85 -2.94 0.45
CA SER A 135 12.79 -4.32 0.90
C SER A 135 12.64 -5.27 -0.30
N GLN A 136 13.56 -6.23 -0.40
CA GLN A 136 13.46 -7.34 -1.35
C GLN A 136 12.96 -8.63 -0.69
N GLU A 137 12.72 -8.60 0.62
CA GLU A 137 12.30 -9.77 1.36
C GLU A 137 10.80 -9.98 1.20
N MET A 138 10.43 -10.99 0.43
CA MET A 138 9.04 -11.40 0.26
C MET A 138 8.68 -12.50 1.25
N PRO A 139 7.44 -12.51 1.76
CA PRO A 139 6.97 -13.64 2.56
C PRO A 139 6.87 -14.94 1.72
N ALA A 140 6.84 -16.08 2.40
CA ALA A 140 6.55 -17.37 1.79
C ALA A 140 5.05 -17.50 1.49
N SER A 141 4.70 -18.39 0.56
CA SER A 141 3.30 -18.78 0.34
C SER A 141 2.79 -19.57 1.55
N ALA A 142 1.51 -19.41 1.87
CA ALA A 142 0.85 -20.15 2.94
C ALA A 142 -0.40 -20.85 2.40
N GLU A 143 -0.80 -21.92 3.07
CA GLU A 143 -2.10 -22.56 2.89
C GLU A 143 -2.97 -22.22 4.10
N PRO A 144 -4.21 -21.75 3.95
CA PRO A 144 -5.08 -21.56 5.11
C PRO A 144 -5.51 -22.90 5.71
N ASP A 145 -5.84 -22.90 7.00
CA ASP A 145 -6.69 -23.96 7.55
C ASP A 145 -8.15 -23.72 7.15
N GLY A 146 -9.03 -24.72 7.33
CA GLY A 146 -10.44 -24.61 6.93
C GLY A 146 -11.18 -23.43 7.59
N ASN A 147 -10.77 -23.05 8.81
CA ASN A 147 -11.32 -21.88 9.49
C ASN A 147 -10.85 -20.57 8.83
N GLY A 148 -9.57 -20.46 8.48
CA GLY A 148 -9.03 -19.29 7.78
C GLY A 148 -9.72 -19.04 6.44
N GLU A 149 -10.01 -20.10 5.68
CA GLU A 149 -10.73 -19.97 4.42
C GLU A 149 -12.21 -19.59 4.63
N ALA A 150 -12.88 -20.17 5.62
CA ALA A 150 -14.25 -19.81 5.97
C ALA A 150 -14.37 -18.34 6.42
N GLU A 151 -13.41 -17.82 7.19
CA GLU A 151 -13.39 -16.41 7.61
C GLU A 151 -13.09 -15.46 6.45
N ARG A 152 -12.23 -15.87 5.52
CA ARG A 152 -11.97 -15.15 4.27
C ARG A 152 -13.25 -15.02 3.44
N GLU A 153 -14.01 -16.10 3.29
CA GLU A 153 -15.29 -16.10 2.58
C GLU A 153 -16.31 -15.17 3.26
N LYS A 154 -16.46 -15.27 4.59
CA LYS A 154 -17.36 -14.41 5.37
C LYS A 154 -17.03 -12.92 5.25
N LEU A 155 -15.75 -12.57 5.10
CA LEU A 155 -15.32 -11.19 4.89
C LEU A 155 -15.61 -10.66 3.48
N GLY A 156 -15.98 -11.52 2.53
CA GLY A 156 -16.24 -11.17 1.14
C GLY A 156 -14.98 -11.02 0.30
N PHE A 157 -13.91 -11.75 0.64
CA PHE A 157 -12.79 -11.87 -0.29
C PHE A 157 -13.22 -12.59 -1.56
N LEU A 158 -12.66 -12.17 -2.69
CA LEU A 158 -12.74 -12.97 -3.91
C LEU A 158 -12.00 -14.30 -3.72
N PRO A 159 -12.55 -15.42 -4.25
CA PRO A 159 -11.91 -16.72 -4.13
C PRO A 159 -10.58 -16.75 -4.88
N ALA A 160 -9.63 -17.57 -4.42
CA ALA A 160 -8.33 -17.71 -5.08
C ALA A 160 -8.46 -18.15 -6.54
N SER A 161 -9.44 -19.01 -6.86
CA SER A 161 -9.76 -19.44 -8.23
C SER A 161 -10.23 -18.30 -9.15
N GLY A 162 -10.68 -17.18 -8.58
CA GLY A 162 -11.12 -15.97 -9.28
C GLY A 162 -10.08 -14.84 -9.25
N ASN A 163 -8.79 -15.19 -9.18
CA ASN A 163 -7.69 -14.23 -9.05
C ASN A 163 -7.74 -13.38 -7.76
N GLY A 164 -8.36 -13.88 -6.69
CA GLY A 164 -8.40 -13.24 -5.38
C GLY A 164 -7.03 -13.14 -4.68
N SER A 165 -6.99 -12.55 -3.49
CA SER A 165 -5.73 -12.37 -2.73
C SER A 165 -5.02 -13.67 -2.39
N ASP A 166 -3.70 -13.60 -2.23
CA ASP A 166 -2.91 -14.76 -1.82
C ASP A 166 -2.84 -14.88 -0.30
N TRP A 167 -2.54 -16.10 0.16
CA TRP A 167 -2.18 -16.37 1.53
C TRP A 167 -0.65 -16.35 1.65
N VAL A 168 -0.14 -15.55 2.59
CA VAL A 168 1.30 -15.40 2.85
C VAL A 168 1.65 -15.71 4.30
N LYS A 169 2.89 -16.11 4.54
CA LYS A 169 3.46 -16.31 5.89
C LYS A 169 4.92 -15.86 5.93
N THR A 170 5.42 -15.54 7.11
CA THR A 170 6.86 -15.30 7.30
C THR A 170 7.64 -16.60 7.11
N ALA A 171 8.89 -16.50 6.63
CA ALA A 171 9.73 -17.68 6.38
C ALA A 171 10.08 -18.45 7.67
N ASP A 172 10.13 -17.77 8.83
CA ASP A 172 10.54 -18.34 10.11
C ASP A 172 9.47 -18.29 11.21
N ASN A 173 9.65 -19.17 12.21
CA ASN A 173 8.96 -19.15 13.51
C ASN A 173 9.41 -17.96 14.38
N LEU A 174 9.20 -16.73 13.91
CA LEU A 174 9.42 -15.49 14.66
C LEU A 174 8.63 -15.51 15.97
N LYS A 175 9.32 -15.53 17.12
CA LYS A 175 8.68 -15.48 18.44
C LYS A 175 8.32 -14.06 18.88
N SER A 176 8.94 -13.06 18.25
CA SER A 176 8.74 -11.63 18.51
C SER A 176 7.77 -11.00 17.52
N PRO A 177 7.10 -9.89 17.88
CA PRO A 177 6.31 -9.12 16.93
C PRO A 177 7.14 -8.67 15.72
N TYR A 178 6.54 -8.71 14.53
CA TYR A 178 7.19 -8.35 13.28
C TYR A 178 6.30 -7.45 12.42
N CYS A 179 6.93 -6.72 11.50
CA CYS A 179 6.24 -5.91 10.51
C CYS A 179 6.25 -6.58 9.15
N ILE A 180 5.09 -6.57 8.50
CA ILE A 180 4.90 -6.96 7.10
C ILE A 180 3.94 -5.95 6.48
N GLY A 181 4.11 -5.61 5.21
CA GLY A 181 3.25 -4.59 4.58
C GLY A 181 3.27 -4.65 3.07
N PHE A 182 2.50 -3.76 2.46
CA PHE A 182 2.42 -3.59 1.02
C PHE A 182 2.15 -2.13 0.67
N LEU A 183 2.51 -1.76 -0.56
CA LEU A 183 2.25 -0.46 -1.14
C LEU A 183 1.06 -0.59 -2.09
N ILE A 184 0.08 0.32 -2.00
CA ILE A 184 -0.97 0.42 -3.01
C ILE A 184 -0.37 1.07 -4.25
N THR A 185 -0.28 0.33 -5.37
CA THR A 185 0.23 0.87 -6.64
C THR A 185 -0.91 1.23 -7.59
N GLN A 186 -0.62 2.04 -8.60
CA GLN A 186 -1.59 2.34 -9.66
C GLN A 186 -1.98 1.07 -10.44
N GLU A 187 -1.00 0.20 -10.73
CA GLU A 187 -1.24 -1.08 -11.40
C GLU A 187 -2.26 -1.95 -10.66
N MET A 188 -2.21 -1.99 -9.33
CA MET A 188 -3.19 -2.72 -8.51
C MET A 188 -4.61 -2.16 -8.63
N LEU A 189 -4.76 -0.85 -8.86
CA LEU A 189 -6.06 -0.21 -9.10
C LEU A 189 -6.60 -0.54 -10.49
N ASP A 190 -5.71 -0.55 -11.49
CA ASP A 190 -6.04 -0.81 -12.88
C ASP A 190 -6.39 -2.29 -13.10
N THR A 191 -5.83 -3.18 -12.29
CA THR A 191 -6.05 -4.64 -12.32
C THR A 191 -7.04 -5.14 -11.25
N ARG A 192 -7.80 -4.23 -10.64
CA ARG A 192 -8.86 -4.59 -9.68
C ARG A 192 -9.86 -5.58 -10.30
N GLN A 193 -10.39 -6.45 -9.45
CA GLN A 193 -11.30 -7.50 -9.86
C GLN A 193 -12.75 -7.10 -9.58
N PRO A 194 -13.71 -7.41 -10.47
CA PRO A 194 -15.12 -7.13 -10.23
C PRO A 194 -15.65 -7.96 -9.06
N VAL A 195 -16.49 -7.35 -8.22
CA VAL A 195 -17.24 -8.05 -7.16
C VAL A 195 -18.67 -8.23 -7.68
N LYS A 196 -19.14 -9.48 -7.72
CA LYS A 196 -20.50 -9.81 -8.17
C LYS A 196 -21.56 -9.46 -7.12
#